data_AF-A0AAE3R793-F1
#
_entry.id   AF-A0AAE3R793-F1
#
_cell.length_a   1.000
_cell.length_b   1.000
_cell.length_c   1.000
_cell.angle_alpha   90.00
_cell.angle_beta   90.00
_cell.angle_gamma   90.00
#
_symmetry.space_group_name_H-M   'P 1'
#
loop_
_entity.id
_entity.type
_entity.pdbx_description
1 polymer ?
#
loop_
_entity_poly.entity_id
_entity_poly.type
_entity_poly.pdbx_seq_one_letter_code
_entity_poly.pdbx_strand_id
1 'polypeptide(L)' 'MTEKVITVQINEINYGDYPGRIPPVELIPHPELNTALRDGYKVVEIVDATPKDINHSIIIFHLEKG' A
#
# COMPACT_ATOMS: atom_id res chain seq x y z
N MET A 1 2.43 -17.90 -12.16
CA MET A 1 1.94 -16.73 -11.43
C MET A 1 2.92 -16.47 -10.30
N THR A 2 3.45 -15.26 -10.21
CA THR A 2 4.39 -14.88 -9.16
C THR A 2 3.68 -13.95 -8.19
N GLU A 3 3.61 -14.34 -6.92
CA GLU A 3 3.00 -13.57 -5.84
C GLU A 3 4.09 -12.82 -5.04
N LYS A 4 3.77 -11.61 -4.57
CA LYS A 4 4.64 -10.80 -3.72
C LYS A 4 3.81 -10.07 -2.66
N VAL A 5 4.31 -10.05 -1.44
CA VAL A 5 3.73 -9.28 -0.32
C VAL A 5 4.64 -8.11 0.00
N ILE A 6 4.08 -6.90 0.07
CA ILE A 6 4.81 -5.69 0.45
C ILE A 6 4.10 -5.02 1.63
N THR A 7 4.84 -4.83 2.71
CA THR A 7 4.37 -4.09 3.88
C THR A 7 4.88 -2.65 3.77
N VAL A 8 3.96 -1.70 3.83
CA VAL A 8 4.25 -0.27 3.74
C VAL A 8 3.87 0.40 5.04
N GLN A 9 4.81 1.11 5.65
CA GLN A 9 4.52 2.02 6.74
C GLN A 9 4.34 3.43 6.17
N ILE A 10 3.17 4.03 6.38
CA ILE A 10 2.86 5.40 5.98
C ILE A 10 2.83 6.26 7.24
N ASN A 11 3.70 7.28 7.28
CA ASN A 11 3.91 8.14 8.46
C ASN A 11 2.98 9.36 8.54
N GLU A 12 2.30 9.68 7.44
CA GLU A 12 1.22 10.66 7.36
C GLU A 12 0.30 10.24 6.23
N ILE A 13 -0.72 9.43 6.53
CA ILE A 13 -1.87 9.43 5.62
C ILE A 13 -2.60 10.71 5.95
N ASN A 14 -2.51 11.71 5.07
CA ASN A 14 -3.40 12.86 5.15
C ASN A 14 -4.81 12.38 4.76
N TYR A 15 -5.49 11.77 5.74
CA TYR A 15 -6.87 11.33 5.62
C TYR A 15 -7.82 12.50 5.35
N GLY A 16 -7.36 13.76 5.37
CA GLY A 16 -8.15 14.94 5.02
C GLY A 16 -8.84 14.83 3.66
N ASP A 17 -8.20 14.17 2.69
CA ASP A 17 -8.79 13.87 1.37
C ASP A 17 -9.45 12.47 1.31
N TYR A 18 -9.18 11.60 2.29
CA TYR A 18 -9.62 10.20 2.31
C TYR A 18 -10.07 9.74 3.71
N PRO A 19 -11.08 10.36 4.34
CA PRO A 19 -11.42 10.07 5.73
C PRO A 19 -11.85 8.60 5.90
N GLY A 20 -11.06 7.84 6.67
CA GLY A 20 -11.29 6.41 6.94
C GLY A 20 -11.05 5.48 5.75
N ARG A 21 -10.34 5.94 4.71
CA ARG A 21 -10.00 5.14 3.53
C ARG A 21 -8.50 5.15 3.27
N ILE A 22 -8.01 4.05 2.71
CA ILE A 22 -6.65 3.96 2.19
C ILE A 22 -6.60 4.78 0.90
N PRO A 23 -5.64 5.71 0.73
CA PRO A 23 -5.48 6.43 -0.53
C PRO A 23 -5.17 5.45 -1.67
N PRO A 24 -5.49 5.80 -2.93
CA PRO A 24 -5.08 5.01 -4.09
C PRO A 24 -3.61 4.59 -4.00
N VAL A 25 -3.32 3.34 -4.38
CA VAL A 25 -1.97 2.74 -4.29
C VAL A 25 -0.90 3.57 -5.00
N GLU A 26 -1.28 4.24 -6.08
CA GLU A 26 -0.40 5.13 -6.87
C GLU A 26 0.04 6.38 -6.10
N LEU A 27 -0.71 6.77 -5.07
CA LEU A 27 -0.43 7.91 -4.21
C LEU A 27 0.35 7.53 -2.95
N ILE A 28 0.74 6.26 -2.79
CA ILE A 28 1.51 5.79 -1.65
C ILE A 28 3.00 5.83 -2.01
N PRO A 29 3.78 6.82 -1.51
CA PRO A 29 5.19 6.94 -1.85
C PRO A 29 6.00 5.87 -1.11
N HIS A 30 6.05 4.65 -1.66
CA HIS A 30 6.86 3.55 -1.12
C HIS A 30 7.78 2.96 -2.21
N PRO A 31 9.12 2.99 -2.03
CA PRO A 31 10.07 2.57 -3.06
C PRO A 31 9.84 1.13 -3.56
N GLU A 32 9.61 0.19 -2.65
CA GLU A 32 9.42 -1.22 -3.05
C GLU A 32 8.08 -1.45 -3.76
N LEU A 33 7.03 -0.71 -3.36
CA LEU A 33 5.72 -0.80 -3.99
C LEU A 33 5.82 -0.25 -5.42
N ASN A 34 6.43 0.92 -5.57
CA ASN A 34 6.63 1.56 -6.87
C ASN A 34 7.48 0.70 -7.82
N THR A 35 8.53 0.07 -7.31
CA THR A 35 9.34 -0.88 -8.11
C THR A 35 8.50 -2.08 -8.53
N ALA A 36 7.73 -2.69 -7.64
CA ALA A 36 6.88 -3.83 -8.00
C ALA A 36 5.84 -3.46 -9.07
N LEU A 37 5.17 -2.31 -8.92
CA LEU A 37 4.21 -1.82 -9.92
C LEU A 37 4.87 -1.59 -11.29
N ARG A 38 6.09 -1.00 -11.31
CA ARG A 38 6.87 -0.82 -12.55
C ARG A 38 7.33 -2.14 -13.16
N ASP A 39 7.62 -3.14 -12.34
CA ASP A 39 7.98 -4.48 -12.77
C ASP A 39 6.78 -5.27 -13.32
N GLY A 40 5.58 -4.68 -13.36
CA GLY A 40 4.37 -5.27 -13.91
C GLY A 40 3.55 -6.09 -12.91
N TYR A 41 3.85 -5.98 -11.61
CA TYR A 41 2.97 -6.53 -10.58
C TYR A 41 1.72 -5.67 -10.46
N LYS A 42 0.58 -6.31 -10.19
CA LYS A 42 -0.69 -5.65 -9.91
C LYS A 42 -1.10 -5.92 -8.47
N VAL A 43 -1.56 -4.89 -7.78
CA VAL A 43 -2.16 -5.06 -6.45
C VAL A 43 -3.52 -5.74 -6.62
N VAL A 44 -3.65 -6.92 -6.04
CA VAL A 44 -4.89 -7.72 -6.09
C VAL A 44 -5.71 -7.57 -4.82
N GLU A 45 -5.04 -7.35 -3.69
CA GLU A 45 -5.68 -7.26 -2.39
C GLU A 45 -4.86 -6.37 -1.45
N ILE A 46 -5.57 -5.66 -0.58
CA ILE A 46 -5.00 -4.98 0.58
C ILE A 46 -5.43 -5.79 1.81
N VAL A 47 -4.47 -6.44 2.46
CA VAL A 47 -4.72 -7.46 3.49
C VAL A 47 -5.07 -6.82 4.83
N ASP A 48 -4.40 -5.73 5.14
CA ASP A 48 -4.61 -5.01 6.39
C ASP A 48 -4.18 -3.56 6.24
N ALA A 49 -4.87 -2.68 6.96
CA ALA A 49 -4.52 -1.28 7.16
C ALA A 49 -4.76 -0.94 8.62
N THR A 50 -3.86 -1.39 9.48
CA THR A 50 -3.95 -1.10 10.91
C THR A 50 -3.36 0.28 11.19
N PRO A 51 -4.17 1.26 11.67
CA PRO A 51 -3.62 2.47 12.25
C PRO A 51 -2.92 2.09 13.56
N LYS A 52 -1.59 2.13 13.59
CA LYS A 52 -0.82 1.92 14.82
C LYS A 52 -0.88 3.14 15.73
N ASP A 53 -0.92 4.33 15.14
CA ASP A 53 -1.02 5.62 15.81
C ASP A 53 -1.74 6.62 14.89
N ILE A 54 -2.17 7.76 15.44
CA ILE A 54 -2.90 8.84 14.72
C ILE A 54 -2.18 9.27 13.43
N ASN A 55 -0.86 9.09 13.38
CA ASN A 55 -0.01 9.44 12.23
C ASN A 55 0.49 8.22 11.44
N HIS A 56 0.49 7.01 12.01
CA HIS A 56 1.14 5.86 11.40
C HIS A 56 0.14 4.76 11.05
N SER A 57 0.13 4.36 9.78
CA SER A 57 -0.63 3.21 9.31
C SER A 57 0.29 2.20 8.64
N ILE A 58 0.10 0.92 8.95
CA ILE A 58 0.77 -0.18 8.25
C ILE A 58 -0.23 -0.74 7.25
N ILE A 59 0.15 -0.77 5.98
CA ILE A 59 -0.65 -1.33 4.90
C ILE A 59 0.07 -2.51 4.27
N ILE A 60 -0.61 -3.65 4.14
CA ILE A 60 -0.07 -4.86 3.54
C ILE A 60 -0.68 -5.05 2.15
N PHE A 61 0.14 -5.03 1.12
CA PHE A 61 -0.26 -5.24 -0.28
C PHE A 61 0.06 -6.65 -0.74
N HIS A 62 -0.92 -7.34 -1.28
CA HIS A 62 -0.75 -8.55 -2.08
C HIS A 62 -0.67 -8.18 -3.56
N LEU A 63 0.41 -8.62 -4.20
CA LEU A 63 0.74 -8.32 -5.58
C LEU A 63 0.88 -9.60 -6.40
N GLU A 64 0.33 -9.61 -7.60
CA GLU A 64 0.46 -10.71 -8.56
C GLU A 64 1.10 -10.24 -9.87
N LYS A 65 1.93 -11.10 -10.46
CA LYS A 65 2.48 -10.92 -11.80
C LYS A 65 2.16 -12.15 -12.67
N GLY A 66 1.50 -11.87 -13.80
CA GLY A 66 1.14 -12.82 -14.85
C GLY A 66 2.25 -13.05 -15.85
#